data_AF-A0A7J3R0H5-F1
#
_entry.id   AF-A0A7J3R0H5-F1
#
_cell.length_a   1.000
_cell.length_b   1.000
_cell.length_c   1.000
_cell.angle_alpha   90.00
_cell.angle_beta   90.00
_cell.angle_gamma   90.00
#
_symmetry.space_group_name_H-M   'P 1'
#
loop_
_entity.id
_entity.type
_entity.pdbx_description
1 polymer ?
#
loop_
_entity_poly.entity_id
_entity_poly.type
_entity_poly.pdbx_seq_one_letter_code
_entity_poly.pdbx_strand_id
1 'polypeptide(L)'
;MTVIIDDAGSGDLLFGVVVGAYREETQEFKYDLIDVKYFQTRLFHKKTYLHECSRITEQLLRRLHVKDEEKILLCQGYIFDEAEKDLKKTYGENRVQRIRVTGEAQRLTEIAYLDEIRNIGYEPIIERENKRAKSFFHMLRWVKENPERLIYAKTGWPRLSRYKISGKNQNVTYNTVCSNCKRGCTVPFKPKPENLSTAKHVGQQTA
;
A
#
# COMPACT_ATOMS: atom_id res chain seq x y z
N MET A 1 32.68 -3.17 4.25
CA MET A 1 31.42 -3.21 4.99
C MET A 1 30.41 -2.40 4.23
N THR A 2 29.34 -3.07 3.83
CA THR A 2 28.35 -2.55 2.88
C THR A 2 26.95 -2.83 3.40
N VAL A 3 26.15 -1.77 3.47
CA VAL A 3 24.71 -1.86 3.68
C VAL A 3 24.00 -1.53 2.38
N ILE A 4 23.16 -2.46 1.93
CA ILE A 4 22.33 -2.32 0.74
C ILE A 4 20.90 -2.03 1.18
N ILE A 5 20.31 -0.98 0.61
CA ILE A 5 18.93 -0.59 0.81
C ILE A 5 18.14 -0.84 -0.47
N ASP A 6 17.03 -1.57 -0.35
CA ASP A 6 16.14 -1.88 -1.47
C ASP A 6 14.67 -1.63 -1.11
N ASP A 7 13.81 -1.56 -2.12
CA ASP A 7 12.37 -1.44 -1.94
C ASP A 7 11.58 -2.55 -2.64
N ALA A 8 10.45 -2.93 -2.05
CA ALA A 8 9.51 -3.86 -2.67
C ALA A 8 8.07 -3.38 -2.53
N GLY A 9 7.30 -3.62 -3.60
CA GLY A 9 5.88 -3.26 -3.68
C GLY A 9 5.58 -1.87 -4.24
N SER A 10 6.57 -1.02 -4.53
CA SER A 10 6.34 0.35 -5.06
C SER A 10 5.47 0.40 -6.33
N GLY A 11 5.57 -0.62 -7.19
CA GLY A 11 4.75 -0.80 -8.39
C GLY A 11 3.51 -1.67 -8.23
N ASP A 12 3.25 -2.23 -7.05
CA ASP A 12 2.10 -3.08 -6.77
C ASP A 12 0.93 -2.28 -6.19
N LEU A 13 -0.30 -2.68 -6.52
CA LEU A 13 -1.52 -1.96 -6.13
C LEU A 13 -1.79 -2.03 -4.63
N LEU A 14 -1.42 -3.13 -4.01
CA LEU A 14 -1.74 -3.39 -2.61
C LEU A 14 -0.64 -2.89 -1.68
N PHE A 15 -1.09 -2.59 -0.48
CA PHE A 15 -0.33 -2.27 0.72
C PHE A 15 0.57 -1.05 0.59
N GLY A 16 1.54 -0.94 1.50
CA GLY A 16 2.57 0.07 1.50
C GLY A 16 3.73 -0.26 0.57
N VAL A 17 4.90 0.25 0.91
CA VAL A 17 6.17 -0.16 0.30
C VAL A 17 7.11 -0.62 1.42
N VAL A 18 7.65 -1.82 1.27
CA VAL A 18 8.71 -2.31 2.15
C VAL A 18 10.01 -1.63 1.76
N VAL A 19 10.73 -1.14 2.76
CA VAL A 19 12.12 -0.70 2.62
C VAL A 19 12.98 -1.66 3.42
N GLY A 20 13.86 -2.40 2.75
CA GLY A 20 14.77 -3.36 3.35
C GLY A 20 16.18 -2.80 3.45
N ALA A 21 16.88 -3.13 4.53
CA ALA A 21 18.28 -2.82 4.75
C ALA A 21 19.04 -4.11 5.09
N TYR A 22 20.04 -4.43 4.27
CA TYR A 22 20.80 -5.67 4.31
C TYR A 22 22.30 -5.38 4.44
N ARG A 23 22.96 -5.97 5.43
CA ARG A 23 24.41 -5.87 5.61
C ARG A 23 25.09 -7.11 5.05
N GLU A 24 25.85 -6.96 3.97
CA GLU A 24 26.39 -8.09 3.19
C GLU A 24 27.27 -9.01 4.03
N GLU A 25 28.14 -8.45 4.87
CA GLU A 25 29.16 -9.23 5.58
C GLU A 25 28.61 -10.10 6.73
N THR A 26 27.48 -9.70 7.31
CA THR A 26 26.88 -10.41 8.46
C THR A 26 25.57 -11.10 8.13
N GLN A 27 25.03 -10.82 6.94
CA GLN A 27 23.69 -11.18 6.51
C GLN A 27 22.55 -10.64 7.40
N GLU A 28 22.84 -9.63 8.24
CA GLU A 28 21.81 -8.96 9.03
C GLU A 28 20.83 -8.22 8.10
N PHE A 29 19.54 -8.47 8.28
CA PHE A 29 18.46 -7.86 7.52
C PHE A 29 17.44 -7.22 8.46
N LYS A 30 17.04 -5.99 8.16
CA LYS A 30 15.91 -5.32 8.82
C LYS A 30 15.07 -4.63 7.77
N TYR A 31 13.77 -4.55 7.97
CA TYR A 31 12.88 -3.80 7.11
C TYR A 31 11.88 -2.98 7.92
N ASP A 32 11.25 -2.02 7.24
CA ASP A 32 10.11 -1.26 7.72
C ASP A 32 9.20 -0.88 6.54
N LEU A 33 8.07 -0.24 6.84
CA LEU A 33 6.99 0.01 5.88
C LEU A 33 6.67 1.49 5.71
N ILE A 34 6.71 1.94 4.45
CA ILE A 34 6.00 3.16 4.05
C ILE A 34 4.52 2.80 3.98
N ASP A 35 3.77 3.22 4.99
CA ASP A 35 2.34 2.96 5.15
C ASP A 35 1.52 3.33 3.89
N VAL A 36 0.53 2.49 3.55
CA VAL A 36 -0.38 2.69 2.41
C VAL A 36 -1.08 4.05 2.42
N LYS A 37 -1.23 4.70 3.59
CA LYS A 37 -1.75 6.07 3.71
C LYS A 37 -0.98 7.08 2.87
N TYR A 38 0.35 6.92 2.73
CA TYR A 38 1.19 7.81 1.94
C TYR A 38 0.96 7.68 0.43
N PHE A 39 0.29 6.61 0.01
CA PHE A 39 -0.10 6.34 -1.37
C PHE A 39 -1.58 6.67 -1.64
N GLN A 40 -2.26 7.33 -0.71
CA GLN A 40 -3.62 7.86 -0.92
C GLN A 40 -3.56 9.25 -1.54
N THR A 41 -4.59 9.65 -2.28
CA THR A 41 -4.61 10.84 -3.16
C THR A 41 -3.95 12.09 -2.58
N ARG A 42 -4.33 12.49 -1.35
CA ARG A 42 -3.82 13.72 -0.71
C ARG A 42 -2.31 13.67 -0.45
N LEU A 43 -1.82 12.56 0.11
CA LEU A 43 -0.42 12.41 0.50
C LEU A 43 0.46 12.06 -0.70
N PHE A 44 -0.05 11.21 -1.61
CA PHE A 44 0.65 10.82 -2.81
C PHE A 44 0.94 11.99 -3.74
N HIS A 45 -0.03 12.89 -3.94
CA HIS A 45 0.16 14.10 -4.76
C HIS A 45 1.25 15.02 -4.19
N LYS A 46 1.36 15.09 -2.87
CA LYS A 46 2.42 15.83 -2.18
C LYS A 46 3.77 15.10 -2.15
N LYS A 47 3.84 13.89 -2.72
CA LYS A 47 5.02 13.01 -2.71
C LYS A 47 5.60 12.75 -1.32
N THR A 48 4.77 12.80 -0.27
CA THR A 48 5.24 12.61 1.12
C THR A 48 5.81 11.22 1.37
N TYR A 49 5.52 10.24 0.50
CA TYR A 49 6.13 8.91 0.53
C TYR A 49 7.66 8.96 0.32
N LEU A 50 8.21 9.97 -0.38
CA LEU A 50 9.66 10.12 -0.56
C LEU A 50 10.34 10.53 0.75
N HIS A 51 9.77 11.48 1.48
CA HIS A 51 10.26 11.89 2.79
C HIS A 51 10.09 10.77 3.82
N GLU A 52 8.98 10.02 3.76
CA GLU A 52 8.78 8.85 4.61
C GLU A 52 9.81 7.75 4.31
N CYS A 53 10.12 7.52 3.03
CA CYS A 53 11.18 6.60 2.62
C CYS A 53 12.54 7.01 3.21
N SER A 54 12.89 8.30 3.13
CA SER A 54 14.11 8.84 3.75
C SER A 54 14.14 8.58 5.26
N ARG A 55 13.07 8.95 5.98
CA ARG A 55 12.91 8.73 7.42
C ARG A 55 13.11 7.27 7.83
N ILE A 56 12.47 6.35 7.10
CA ILE A 56 12.56 4.91 7.34
C ILE A 56 13.98 4.41 7.06
N THR A 57 14.58 4.82 5.95
CA THR A 57 15.93 4.40 5.57
C THR A 57 16.93 4.78 6.67
N GLU A 58 16.88 6.01 7.18
CA GLU A 58 17.73 6.42 8.30
C GLU A 58 17.46 5.60 9.57
N GLN A 59 16.19 5.30 9.87
CA GLN A 59 15.82 4.50 11.03
C GLN A 59 16.39 3.08 10.94
N LEU A 60 16.35 2.47 9.75
CA LEU A 60 16.93 1.16 9.50
C LEU A 60 18.46 1.18 9.65
N LEU A 61 19.13 2.19 9.10
CA LEU A 61 20.59 2.37 9.27
C LEU A 61 20.98 2.53 10.74
N ARG A 62 20.21 3.30 11.52
CA ARG A 62 20.40 3.42 12.98
C ARG A 62 20.19 2.08 13.70
N ARG A 63 19.12 1.34 13.36
CA ARG A 63 18.84 0.02 13.95
C ARG A 63 19.90 -1.03 13.60
N LEU A 64 20.51 -0.92 12.42
CA LEU A 64 21.64 -1.75 12.01
C LEU A 64 22.97 -1.31 12.64
N HIS A 65 23.00 -0.19 13.37
CA HIS A 65 24.23 0.39 13.92
C HIS A 65 25.31 0.54 12.82
N VAL A 66 24.96 1.21 11.72
CA VAL A 66 25.92 1.48 10.62
C VAL A 66 27.14 2.23 11.16
N LYS A 67 28.34 1.76 10.82
CA LYS A 67 29.62 2.34 11.22
C LYS A 67 30.07 3.42 10.24
N ASP A 68 31.04 4.24 10.62
CA ASP A 68 31.45 5.44 9.88
C ASP A 68 32.15 5.16 8.54
N GLU A 69 32.70 3.97 8.37
CA GLU A 69 33.40 3.55 7.15
C GLU A 69 32.52 2.77 6.16
N GLU A 70 31.28 2.42 6.54
CA GLU A 70 30.44 1.56 5.71
C GLU A 70 29.88 2.29 4.50
N LYS A 71 29.89 1.61 3.35
CA LYS A 71 29.20 2.06 2.14
C LYS A 71 27.71 1.82 2.28
N ILE A 72 26.92 2.78 1.84
CA ILE A 72 25.46 2.72 1.81
C ILE A 72 25.05 2.71 0.34
N LEU A 73 24.57 1.57 -0.14
CA LEU A 73 24.17 1.37 -1.52
C LEU A 73 22.65 1.38 -1.60
N LEU A 74 22.07 2.35 -2.30
CA LEU A 74 20.63 2.51 -2.45
C LEU A 74 20.16 1.98 -3.80
N CYS A 75 19.04 1.26 -3.84
CA CYS A 75 18.40 0.86 -5.10
C CYS A 75 18.03 2.05 -5.97
N GLN A 76 18.30 1.98 -7.27
CA GLN A 76 18.02 3.01 -8.29
C GLN A 76 16.54 3.44 -8.40
N GLY A 77 15.60 2.78 -7.72
CA GLY A 77 14.20 3.17 -7.67
C GLY A 77 14.00 4.60 -7.15
N TYR A 78 13.19 5.41 -7.85
CA TYR A 78 12.95 6.83 -7.54
C TYR A 78 12.42 7.09 -6.12
N ILE A 79 11.90 6.06 -5.44
CA ILE A 79 11.38 6.19 -4.07
C ILE A 79 12.45 6.67 -3.07
N PHE A 80 13.72 6.46 -3.41
CA PHE A 80 14.88 6.81 -2.61
C PHE A 80 15.52 8.16 -2.98
N ASP A 81 14.94 8.95 -3.88
CA ASP A 81 15.55 10.22 -4.34
C ASP A 81 15.79 11.23 -3.19
N GLU A 82 14.86 11.31 -2.23
CA GLU A 82 15.05 12.15 -1.03
C GLU A 82 16.00 11.50 -0.02
N ALA A 83 15.93 10.18 0.14
CA ALA A 83 16.84 9.43 1.00
C ALA A 83 18.30 9.61 0.58
N GLU A 84 18.60 9.58 -0.73
CA GLU A 84 19.96 9.82 -1.23
C GLU A 84 20.49 11.20 -0.79
N LYS A 85 19.69 12.26 -0.91
CA LYS A 85 20.09 13.61 -0.53
C LYS A 85 20.37 13.71 0.97
N ASP A 86 19.45 13.23 1.79
CA ASP A 86 19.55 13.29 3.25
C ASP A 86 20.72 12.46 3.77
N LEU A 87 20.92 11.26 3.20
CA LEU A 87 22.02 10.39 3.58
C LEU A 87 23.38 10.94 3.13
N LYS A 88 23.49 11.54 1.95
CA LYS A 88 24.74 12.20 1.53
C LYS A 88 25.10 13.37 2.45
N LYS A 89 24.11 14.12 2.91
CA LYS A 89 24.31 15.20 3.89
C LYS A 89 24.78 14.66 5.25
N THR A 90 24.27 13.50 5.67
CA THR A 90 24.53 12.91 6.99
C THR A 90 25.81 12.09 7.05
N TYR A 91 26.06 11.26 6.03
CA TYR A 91 27.16 10.29 5.97
C TYR A 91 28.26 10.68 4.98
N GLY A 92 28.05 11.71 4.17
CA GLY A 92 29.00 12.18 3.16
C GLY A 92 28.80 11.57 1.77
N GLU A 93 29.11 12.35 0.73
CA GLU A 93 28.83 11.99 -0.67
C GLU A 93 29.51 10.70 -1.11
N ASN A 94 30.74 10.46 -0.65
CA ASN A 94 31.55 9.30 -1.04
C ASN A 94 31.03 7.98 -0.46
N ARG A 95 30.12 8.02 0.52
CA ARG A 95 29.60 6.82 1.19
C ARG A 95 28.29 6.33 0.60
N VAL A 96 27.53 7.20 -0.07
CA VAL A 96 26.19 6.89 -0.57
C VAL A 96 26.21 6.78 -2.08
N GLN A 97 25.78 5.62 -2.61
CA GLN A 97 25.75 5.37 -4.05
C GLN A 97 24.43 4.72 -4.48
N ARG A 98 23.96 5.06 -5.68
CA ARG A 98 22.81 4.42 -6.33
C ARG A 98 23.28 3.21 -7.14
N ILE A 99 22.68 2.04 -6.91
CA ILE A 99 23.00 0.80 -7.63
C ILE A 99 21.73 0.10 -8.10
N ARG A 100 21.87 -0.76 -9.10
CA ARG A 100 20.86 -1.79 -9.35
C ARG A 100 21.05 -2.88 -8.30
N VAL A 101 20.14 -2.97 -7.35
CA VAL A 101 20.18 -4.03 -6.34
C VAL A 101 19.79 -5.36 -7.00
N THR A 102 20.55 -6.40 -6.67
CA THR A 102 20.31 -7.79 -7.08
C THR A 102 20.72 -8.72 -5.93
N GLY A 103 20.40 -10.02 -6.02
CA GLY A 103 20.84 -11.00 -5.04
C GLY A 103 20.04 -10.93 -3.73
N GLU A 104 20.72 -11.15 -2.61
CA GLU A 104 20.07 -11.45 -1.33
C GLU A 104 19.27 -10.27 -0.74
N ALA A 105 19.78 -9.05 -0.87
CA ALA A 105 19.07 -7.85 -0.43
C ALA A 105 17.71 -7.71 -1.14
N GLN A 106 17.68 -7.93 -2.46
CA GLN A 106 16.45 -7.90 -3.25
C GLN A 106 15.51 -9.04 -2.83
N ARG A 107 16.05 -10.26 -2.71
CA ARG A 107 15.29 -11.45 -2.34
C ARG A 107 14.57 -11.28 -1.00
N LEU A 108 15.29 -10.84 0.04
CA LEU A 108 14.74 -10.65 1.37
C LEU A 108 13.71 -9.52 1.43
N THR A 109 13.95 -8.42 0.71
CA THR A 109 13.02 -7.29 0.64
C THR A 109 11.71 -7.69 -0.06
N GLU A 110 11.79 -8.46 -1.15
CA GLU A 110 10.61 -9.00 -1.84
C GLU A 110 9.87 -10.01 -0.97
N ILE A 111 10.57 -10.92 -0.26
CA ILE A 111 9.92 -11.85 0.69
C ILE A 111 9.15 -11.10 1.78
N ALA A 112 9.79 -10.10 2.40
CA ALA A 112 9.14 -9.28 3.42
C ALA A 112 7.86 -8.63 2.87
N TYR A 113 7.90 -8.07 1.66
CA TYR A 113 6.70 -7.50 1.04
C TYR A 113 5.61 -8.56 0.77
N LEU A 114 5.98 -9.76 0.33
CA LEU A 114 5.01 -10.84 0.10
C LEU A 114 4.33 -11.29 1.40
N ASP A 115 5.08 -11.36 2.49
CA ASP A 115 4.52 -11.71 3.79
C ASP A 115 3.55 -10.64 4.29
N GLU A 116 3.87 -9.36 4.10
CA GLU A 116 2.96 -8.25 4.44
C GLU A 116 1.64 -8.30 3.68
N ILE A 117 1.66 -8.60 2.37
CA ILE A 117 0.41 -8.72 1.62
C ILE A 117 -0.36 -10.01 1.91
N ARG A 118 0.32 -11.10 2.32
CA ARG A 118 -0.35 -12.30 2.85
C ARG A 118 -1.06 -12.02 4.17
N ASN A 119 -0.48 -11.19 5.04
CA ASN A 119 -1.07 -10.83 6.33
C ASN A 119 -2.42 -10.11 6.20
N ILE A 120 -2.67 -9.41 5.08
CA ILE A 120 -3.98 -8.79 4.79
C ILE A 120 -4.96 -9.75 4.07
N GLY A 121 -4.58 -11.01 3.90
CA GLY A 121 -5.41 -12.05 3.27
C GLY A 121 -5.35 -12.07 1.73
N TYR A 122 -4.29 -11.53 1.12
CA TYR A 122 -4.05 -11.61 -0.32
C TYR A 122 -2.97 -12.65 -0.62
N GLU A 123 -3.27 -13.61 -1.50
CA GLU A 123 -2.26 -14.55 -2.00
C GLU A 123 -1.68 -14.06 -3.35
N PRO A 124 -0.37 -13.73 -3.42
CA PRO A 124 0.26 -13.32 -4.66
C PRO A 124 0.37 -14.44 -5.70
N ILE A 125 0.36 -14.07 -6.99
CA ILE A 125 0.62 -15.04 -8.07
C ILE A 125 2.10 -15.43 -8.09
N ILE A 126 2.39 -16.71 -8.36
CA ILE A 126 3.76 -17.27 -8.40
C ILE A 126 4.64 -16.52 -9.41
N GLU A 127 4.10 -16.14 -10.56
CA GLU A 127 4.86 -15.52 -11.66
C GLU A 127 4.93 -13.98 -11.59
N ARG A 128 4.70 -13.35 -10.42
CA ARG A 128 4.49 -11.89 -10.33
C ARG A 128 5.65 -11.07 -10.92
N GLU A 129 6.89 -11.52 -10.69
CA GLU A 129 8.09 -10.80 -11.10
C GLU A 129 8.19 -10.70 -12.62
N ASN A 130 7.84 -11.79 -13.31
CA ASN A 130 7.84 -11.89 -14.76
C ASN A 130 6.54 -11.37 -15.40
N LYS A 131 5.45 -11.26 -14.63
CA LYS A 131 4.12 -10.86 -15.10
C LYS A 131 3.52 -9.75 -14.24
N ARG A 132 4.22 -8.63 -14.09
CA ARG A 132 3.79 -7.47 -13.27
C ARG A 132 2.39 -6.96 -13.62
N ALA A 133 2.04 -6.89 -14.91
CA ALA A 133 0.69 -6.49 -15.33
C ALA A 133 -0.39 -7.50 -14.86
N LYS A 134 -0.11 -8.80 -14.94
CA LYS A 134 -0.99 -9.87 -14.45
C LYS A 134 -1.15 -9.78 -12.92
N SER A 135 -0.06 -9.50 -12.20
CA SER A 135 -0.06 -9.27 -10.75
C SER A 135 -0.98 -8.10 -10.39
N PHE A 136 -0.83 -6.96 -11.06
CA PHE A 136 -1.68 -5.79 -10.85
C PHE A 136 -3.17 -6.10 -11.04
N PHE A 137 -3.55 -6.79 -12.12
CA PHE A 137 -4.95 -7.15 -12.36
C PHE A 137 -5.48 -8.20 -11.37
N HIS A 138 -4.63 -9.08 -10.87
CA HIS A 138 -4.97 -10.03 -9.81
C HIS A 138 -5.32 -9.29 -8.51
N MET A 139 -4.45 -8.37 -8.08
CA MET A 139 -4.69 -7.47 -6.95
C MET A 139 -5.97 -6.66 -7.12
N LEU A 140 -6.17 -6.07 -8.30
CA LEU A 140 -7.35 -5.26 -8.60
C LEU A 140 -8.65 -6.08 -8.46
N ARG A 141 -8.65 -7.33 -8.92
CA ARG A 141 -9.80 -8.22 -8.78
C ARG A 141 -10.09 -8.51 -7.29
N TRP A 142 -9.06 -8.83 -6.52
CA TRP A 142 -9.18 -9.09 -5.09
C TRP A 142 -9.77 -7.89 -4.32
N VAL A 143 -9.40 -6.65 -4.68
CA VAL A 143 -10.02 -5.43 -4.12
C VAL A 143 -11.48 -5.28 -4.56
N LYS A 144 -11.79 -5.58 -5.83
CA LYS A 144 -13.15 -5.44 -6.38
C LYS A 144 -14.14 -6.45 -5.78
N GLU A 145 -13.66 -7.60 -5.33
CA GLU A 145 -14.49 -8.63 -4.70
C GLU A 145 -15.01 -8.23 -3.31
N ASN A 146 -14.25 -7.41 -2.57
CA ASN A 146 -14.71 -6.87 -1.29
C ASN A 146 -14.30 -5.39 -1.14
N PRO A 147 -15.26 -4.44 -1.19
CA PRO A 147 -15.03 -3.00 -1.00
C PRO A 147 -14.23 -2.62 0.25
N GLU A 148 -14.34 -3.37 1.35
CA GLU A 148 -13.59 -3.09 2.59
C GLU A 148 -12.08 -3.21 2.39
N ARG A 149 -11.63 -4.00 1.41
CA ARG A 149 -10.21 -4.17 1.06
C ARG A 149 -9.60 -2.94 0.41
N LEU A 150 -10.40 -1.94 0.02
CA LEU A 150 -9.93 -0.71 -0.60
C LEU A 150 -8.95 0.06 0.31
N ILE A 151 -9.07 -0.09 1.63
CA ILE A 151 -8.15 0.51 2.61
C ILE A 151 -6.70 0.07 2.43
N TYR A 152 -6.49 -1.10 1.84
CA TYR A 152 -5.16 -1.65 1.55
C TYR A 152 -4.65 -1.25 0.17
N ALA A 153 -5.41 -0.52 -0.66
CA ALA A 153 -4.98 -0.20 -2.02
C ALA A 153 -4.34 1.19 -2.11
N LYS A 154 -3.37 1.35 -3.02
CA LYS A 154 -2.72 2.63 -3.34
C LYS A 154 -3.59 3.50 -4.24
N THR A 155 -4.58 4.17 -3.66
CA THR A 155 -5.62 4.88 -4.43
C THR A 155 -5.18 6.21 -5.05
N GLY A 156 -4.02 6.74 -4.66
CA GLY A 156 -3.49 8.01 -5.15
C GLY A 156 -2.95 7.98 -6.58
N TRP A 157 -2.83 6.80 -7.19
CA TRP A 157 -2.32 6.66 -8.55
C TRP A 157 -3.29 7.27 -9.59
N PRO A 158 -2.86 8.25 -10.41
CA PRO A 158 -3.76 8.97 -11.32
C PRO A 158 -4.54 8.06 -12.28
N ARG A 159 -3.90 6.99 -12.77
CA ARG A 159 -4.50 6.04 -13.70
C ARG A 159 -5.44 5.03 -13.03
N LEU A 160 -5.44 4.92 -11.69
CA LEU A 160 -6.29 3.97 -10.99
C LEU A 160 -7.79 4.32 -11.10
N SER A 161 -8.09 5.62 -11.17
CA SER A 161 -9.44 6.16 -11.39
C SER A 161 -10.17 5.53 -12.60
N ARG A 162 -9.42 5.13 -13.63
CA ARG A 162 -9.94 4.49 -14.85
C ARG A 162 -10.60 3.14 -14.61
N TYR A 163 -10.23 2.45 -13.53
CA TYR A 163 -10.72 1.11 -13.23
C TYR A 163 -12.01 1.08 -12.41
N LYS A 164 -12.56 2.26 -12.08
CA LYS A 164 -13.83 2.44 -11.33
C LYS A 164 -13.89 1.51 -10.12
N ILE A 165 -12.89 1.60 -9.24
CA ILE A 165 -12.88 0.85 -7.98
C ILE A 165 -13.88 1.54 -7.05
N SER A 166 -15.15 1.20 -7.20
CA SER A 166 -16.20 1.70 -6.34
C SER A 166 -16.14 0.90 -5.05
N GLY A 167 -15.50 1.47 -4.03
CA GLY A 167 -15.88 1.16 -2.65
C GLY A 167 -17.29 1.71 -2.46
N LYS A 168 -18.31 0.99 -2.94
CA LYS A 168 -19.66 1.38 -2.60
C LYS A 168 -19.79 1.11 -1.11
N ASN A 169 -19.58 2.13 -0.29
CA ASN A 169 -20.47 2.35 0.85
C ASN A 169 -21.86 2.53 0.24
N GLN A 170 -22.49 1.44 -0.20
CA GLN A 170 -23.92 1.48 -0.29
C GLN A 170 -24.37 1.53 1.15
N ASN A 171 -24.67 2.72 1.65
CA ASN A 171 -25.67 2.86 2.70
C ASN A 171 -26.97 2.33 2.10
N VAL A 172 -27.10 1.00 1.94
CA VAL A 172 -28.34 0.36 1.53
C VAL A 172 -29.24 0.51 2.74
N THR A 173 -30.06 1.52 2.69
CA THR A 173 -31.08 1.70 3.69
C THR A 173 -32.38 1.08 3.21
N TYR A 174 -33.03 0.32 4.09
CA TYR A 174 -34.31 -0.32 3.84
C TYR A 174 -35.41 0.46 4.56
N ASN A 175 -36.54 0.67 3.88
CA ASN A 175 -37.72 1.18 4.54
C ASN A 175 -38.45 0.03 5.25
N THR A 176 -38.73 0.23 6.54
CA THR A 176 -39.42 -0.75 7.39
C THR A 176 -40.46 -0.05 8.25
N VAL A 177 -41.42 -0.82 8.77
CA VAL A 177 -42.32 -0.36 9.82
C VAL A 177 -41.73 -0.76 11.17
N CYS A 178 -41.60 0.21 12.10
CA CYS A 178 -41.11 -0.06 13.45
C CYS A 178 -42.13 -0.93 14.22
N SER A 179 -41.67 -2.02 14.82
CA SER A 179 -42.52 -2.93 15.60
C SER A 179 -43.14 -2.27 16.83
N ASN A 180 -42.45 -1.29 17.43
CA ASN A 180 -42.88 -0.58 18.64
C ASN A 180 -43.86 0.57 18.34
N CYS A 181 -43.49 1.48 17.42
CA CYS A 181 -44.28 2.69 17.17
C CYS A 181 -45.12 2.66 15.89
N LYS A 182 -45.09 1.56 15.12
CA LYS A 182 -45.86 1.34 13.87
C LYS A 182 -45.68 2.40 12.78
N ARG A 183 -44.67 3.27 12.88
CA ARG A 183 -44.31 4.27 11.86
C ARG A 183 -43.27 3.73 10.89
N GLY A 184 -43.26 4.26 9.67
CA GLY A 184 -42.21 3.99 8.68
C GLY A 184 -40.88 4.61 9.13
N CYS A 185 -39.80 3.84 9.06
CA CYS A 185 -38.44 4.31 9.30
C CYS A 185 -37.44 3.67 8.33
N THR A 186 -36.28 4.31 8.21
CA THR A 186 -35.21 3.90 7.30
C THR A 186 -34.07 3.30 8.12
N VAL A 187 -33.72 2.04 7.85
CA VAL A 187 -32.75 1.27 8.65
C VAL A 187 -31.60 0.74 7.77
N PRO A 188 -30.36 0.65 8.30
CA PRO A 188 -29.20 0.19 7.52
C PRO A 188 -29.08 -1.35 7.44
N PHE A 189 -30.11 -2.09 7.85
CA PHE A 189 -30.14 -3.56 7.85
C PHE A 189 -31.43 -4.08 7.19
N LYS A 190 -31.36 -5.27 6.57
CA LYS A 190 -32.50 -5.86 5.86
C LYS A 190 -33.59 -6.30 6.86
N PRO A 191 -34.82 -5.72 6.83
CA PRO A 191 -35.90 -6.10 7.74
C PRO A 191 -36.47 -7.47 7.40
N LYS A 192 -37.13 -8.12 8.39
CA LYS A 192 -37.90 -9.34 8.15
C LYS A 192 -39.03 -9.07 7.13
N PRO A 193 -39.41 -10.07 6.30
CA PRO A 193 -40.44 -9.93 5.25
C PRO A 193 -41.74 -9.28 5.75
N GLU A 194 -42.18 -9.65 6.95
CA GLU A 194 -43.38 -9.14 7.61
C GLU A 194 -43.38 -7.64 7.94
N ASN A 195 -42.22 -6.97 7.89
CA ASN A 195 -42.06 -5.56 8.28
C ASN A 195 -41.72 -4.63 7.11
N LEU A 196 -41.62 -5.15 5.88
CA LEU A 196 -41.41 -4.34 4.69
C LEU A 196 -42.68 -3.56 4.34
N SER A 197 -42.59 -2.22 4.30
CA SER A 197 -43.67 -1.40 3.77
C SER A 197 -43.72 -1.56 2.24
N THR A 198 -44.87 -1.87 1.67
CA THR A 198 -45.07 -1.91 0.21
C THR A 198 -44.63 -0.57 -0.42
N ALA A 199 -43.57 -0.61 -1.24
CA ALA A 199 -43.04 0.56 -1.90
C ALA A 199 -44.04 1.11 -2.94
N LYS A 200 -44.35 2.42 -2.88
CA LYS A 200 -44.77 3.17 -4.09
C LYS A 200 -43.49 3.60 -4.81
N HIS A 201 -43.36 3.26 -6.08
CA HIS A 201 -42.34 3.84 -6.95
C HIS A 201 -42.52 5.36 -6.97
N VAL A 202 -41.53 6.11 -6.48
CA VAL A 202 -41.39 7.53 -6.82
C VAL A 202 -40.70 7.55 -8.18
N GLY A 203 -41.50 7.74 -9.22
CA GLY A 203 -41.01 7.96 -10.57
C GLY A 203 -40.18 9.24 -10.64
N GLN A 204 -39.08 9.18 -11.39
CA GLN A 204 -38.49 10.37 -11.98
C GLN A 204 -39.55 11.02 -12.88
N GLN A 205 -39.91 12.26 -12.57
CA GLN A 205 -40.51 13.18 -13.56
C GLN A 205 -39.56 14.36 -13.74
N THR A 206 -39.18 14.51 -15.00
CA THR A 206 -38.48 15.61 -15.62
C THR A 206 -39.23 16.93 -15.48
N ALA A 207 -38.47 18.01 -15.24
CA ALA A 207 -38.65 19.32 -15.86
C ALA A 207 -37.25 19.95 -16.01
#